data_AF-A0A1G5HZ94-F1
#
_entry.id   AF-A0A1G5HZ94-F1
#
_cell.length_a   1.000
_cell.length_b   1.000
_cell.length_c   1.000
_cell.angle_alpha   90.00
_cell.angle_beta   90.00
_cell.angle_gamma   90.00
#
_symmetry.space_group_name_H-M   'P 1'
#
loop_
_entity.id
_entity.type
_entity.pdbx_description
1 polymer ?
#
loop_
_entity_poly.entity_id
_entity_poly.type
_entity_poly.pdbx_seq_one_letter_code
_entity_poly.pdbx_strand_id
1 'polypeptide(L)'
;MIFSAMMNPEIILLQRKIADYPERIDKMQKRYALVRAPKANNIESAIKGLNAYILQLKVNSGSFDKISEFINADLKRLEELMQEAWNGEDDSKESLQLSHVQLQHAAATVETYCRSIDAQLDGAQVALDKLKLAQKQKKTFDVVNLLAMIEKGDGYTL
;
A
#
# COMPACT_ATOMS: atom_id res chain seq x y z
N MET A 1 -39.19 -20.54 -24.28
CA MET A 1 -38.62 -20.74 -22.93
C MET A 1 -37.41 -19.84 -22.83
N ILE A 2 -37.51 -18.73 -22.10
CA ILE A 2 -36.37 -17.85 -21.86
C ILE A 2 -35.69 -18.38 -20.60
N PHE A 3 -34.70 -19.25 -20.78
CA PHE A 3 -33.74 -19.51 -19.71
C PHE A 3 -32.93 -18.24 -19.57
N SER A 4 -33.31 -17.40 -18.61
CA SER A 4 -32.44 -16.35 -18.10
C SER A 4 -31.17 -17.06 -17.63
N ALA A 5 -30.06 -16.86 -18.34
CA ALA A 5 -28.76 -17.38 -17.93
C ALA A 5 -28.49 -16.83 -16.54
N MET A 6 -28.59 -17.67 -15.51
CA MET A 6 -28.20 -17.29 -14.16
C MET A 6 -26.69 -17.04 -14.23
N MET A 7 -26.29 -15.78 -14.01
CA MET A 7 -24.88 -15.38 -13.97
C MET A 7 -24.11 -16.36 -13.08
N ASN A 8 -22.96 -16.84 -13.57
CA ASN A 8 -22.15 -17.85 -12.88
C ASN A 8 -21.94 -17.43 -11.40
N PRO A 9 -22.32 -18.27 -10.42
CA PRO A 9 -22.20 -17.94 -9.00
C PRO A 9 -20.78 -17.52 -8.59
N GLU A 10 -19.76 -18.07 -9.25
CA GLU A 10 -18.37 -17.70 -9.03
C GLU A 10 -18.10 -16.24 -9.43
N ILE A 11 -18.60 -15.80 -10.59
CA ILE A 11 -18.50 -14.42 -11.05
C ILE A 11 -19.14 -13.48 -10.02
N ILE A 12 -20.36 -13.82 -9.55
CA ILE A 12 -21.06 -13.00 -8.55
C ILE A 12 -20.23 -12.87 -7.26
N LEU A 13 -19.64 -13.95 -6.77
CA LEU A 13 -18.83 -13.94 -5.55
C LEU A 13 -17.55 -13.11 -5.73
N LEU A 14 -16.87 -13.26 -6.87
CA LEU A 14 -15.68 -12.49 -7.17
C LEU A 14 -15.99 -10.99 -7.30
N GLN A 15 -17.07 -10.63 -7.99
CA GLN A 15 -17.49 -9.24 -8.16
C GLN A 15 -17.86 -8.57 -6.83
N ARG A 16 -18.52 -9.30 -5.91
CA ARG A 16 -18.76 -8.80 -4.55
C ARG A 16 -17.44 -8.51 -3.82
N LYS A 17 -16.49 -9.44 -3.89
CA LYS A 17 -15.16 -9.25 -3.30
C LYS A 17 -14.44 -8.04 -3.92
N ILE A 18 -14.57 -7.84 -5.23
CA ILE A 18 -13.99 -6.69 -5.94
C ILE A 18 -14.60 -5.38 -5.45
N ALA A 19 -15.92 -5.33 -5.28
CA ALA A 19 -16.63 -4.16 -4.78
C ALA A 19 -16.21 -3.76 -3.35
N ASP A 20 -15.69 -4.70 -2.55
CA ASP A 20 -15.22 -4.44 -1.19
C ASP A 20 -13.79 -3.85 -1.12
N TYR A 21 -12.99 -3.96 -2.18
CA TYR A 21 -11.60 -3.47 -2.16
C TYR A 21 -11.47 -1.97 -1.88
N PRO A 22 -12.28 -1.07 -2.48
CA PRO A 22 -12.21 0.36 -2.21
C PRO A 22 -12.33 0.68 -0.71
N GLU A 23 -13.28 0.07 0.01
CA GLU A 23 -13.47 0.32 1.44
C GLU A 23 -12.30 -0.23 2.26
N ARG A 24 -11.79 -1.42 1.91
CA ARG A 24 -10.61 -2.01 2.58
C ARG A 24 -9.38 -1.13 2.41
N ILE A 25 -9.15 -0.64 1.19
CA ILE A 25 -8.05 0.26 0.86
C ILE A 25 -8.22 1.58 1.61
N ASP A 26 -9.40 2.21 1.61
CA ASP A 26 -9.66 3.46 2.33
C ASP A 26 -9.36 3.35 3.83
N LYS A 27 -9.78 2.25 4.49
CA LYS A 27 -9.45 2.00 5.90
C LYS A 27 -7.94 1.92 6.13
N MET A 28 -7.20 1.31 5.21
CA MET A 28 -5.74 1.20 5.29
C MET A 28 -5.06 2.55 5.05
N GLN A 29 -5.52 3.31 4.06
CA GLN A 29 -5.04 4.66 3.79
C GLN A 29 -5.24 5.58 5.00
N LYS A 30 -6.40 5.52 5.65
CA LYS A 30 -6.68 6.28 6.88
C LYS A 30 -5.73 5.94 8.01
N ARG A 31 -5.41 4.65 8.21
CA ARG A 31 -4.42 4.23 9.22
C ARG A 31 -3.02 4.72 8.88
N TYR A 32 -2.61 4.60 7.63
CA TYR A 32 -1.32 5.10 7.16
C TYR A 32 -1.21 6.62 7.30
N ALA A 33 -2.28 7.37 7.03
CA ALA A 33 -2.32 8.81 7.20
C ALA A 33 -2.14 9.28 8.65
N LEU A 34 -2.24 8.40 9.65
CA LEU A 34 -1.94 8.71 11.05
C LEU A 34 -0.47 8.50 11.42
N VAL A 35 0.30 7.84 10.55
CA VAL A 35 1.73 7.61 10.75
C VAL A 35 2.47 8.92 10.43
N ARG A 36 3.19 9.44 11.42
CA ARG A 36 3.86 10.76 11.34
C ARG A 36 5.32 10.62 11.70
N ALA A 37 6.17 11.30 10.93
CA ALA A 37 7.57 11.44 11.27
C ALA A 37 7.71 12.03 12.69
N PRO A 38 8.66 11.53 13.49
CA PRO A 38 8.84 11.99 14.86
C PRO A 38 9.34 13.45 14.86
N LYS A 39 8.95 14.21 15.88
CA LYS A 39 9.50 15.55 16.15
C LYS A 39 10.41 15.45 17.37
N ALA A 40 11.67 15.86 17.21
CA ALA A 40 12.66 15.85 18.29
C ALA A 40 13.70 16.95 18.06
N ASN A 41 14.30 17.42 19.16
CA ASN A 41 15.35 18.44 19.16
C ASN A 41 16.73 17.90 19.61
N ASN A 42 16.80 16.61 19.95
CA ASN A 42 18.01 15.94 20.40
C ASN A 42 18.10 14.53 19.83
N ILE A 43 19.33 14.02 19.75
CA ILE A 43 19.65 12.76 19.05
C ILE A 43 18.96 11.56 19.70
N GLU A 44 18.95 11.47 21.03
CA GLU A 44 18.39 10.32 21.75
C GLU A 44 16.88 10.20 21.53
N SER A 45 16.16 11.32 21.66
CA SER A 45 14.71 11.38 21.43
C SER A 45 14.37 11.10 19.96
N ALA A 46 15.19 11.60 19.02
CA ALA A 46 15.02 11.33 17.59
C ALA A 46 15.21 9.85 17.25
N ILE A 47 16.23 9.20 17.79
CA ILE A 47 16.46 7.75 17.61
C ILE A 47 15.25 6.95 18.13
N LYS A 48 14.77 7.26 19.34
CA LYS A 48 13.59 6.58 19.91
C LYS A 48 12.35 6.79 19.04
N GLY A 49 12.11 8.03 18.59
CA GLY A 49 11.01 8.38 17.71
C GLY A 49 11.08 7.66 16.36
N LEU A 50 12.26 7.60 15.74
CA LEU A 50 12.44 6.94 14.45
C LEU A 50 12.25 5.42 14.54
N ASN A 51 12.72 4.78 15.60
CA ASN A 51 12.45 3.35 15.82
C ASN A 51 10.95 3.06 15.89
N ALA A 52 10.18 3.89 16.59
CA ALA A 52 8.72 3.74 16.69
C ALA A 52 8.03 4.01 15.33
N TYR A 53 8.46 5.05 14.63
CA TYR A 53 7.96 5.41 13.31
C TYR A 53 8.20 4.28 12.28
N ILE A 54 9.41 3.74 12.22
CA ILE A 54 9.76 2.61 11.35
C ILE A 54 8.89 1.39 11.65
N LEU A 55 8.64 1.08 12.94
CA LEU A 55 7.77 -0.04 13.31
C LEU A 55 6.34 0.16 12.78
N GLN A 56 5.78 1.36 12.91
CA GLN A 56 4.45 1.68 12.38
C GLN A 56 4.40 1.58 10.86
N LEU A 57 5.43 2.06 10.16
CA LEU A 57 5.54 1.93 8.71
C LEU A 57 5.60 0.46 8.28
N LYS A 58 6.40 -0.39 8.95
CA LYS A 58 6.47 -1.84 8.64
C LYS A 58 5.12 -2.54 8.80
N VAL A 59 4.36 -2.20 9.84
CA VAL A 59 3.01 -2.74 10.04
C VAL A 59 2.05 -2.33 8.91
N ASN A 60 2.15 -1.09 8.45
CA ASN A 60 1.35 -0.62 7.31
C ASN A 60 1.81 -1.28 5.99
N SER A 61 3.11 -1.34 5.72
CA SER A 61 3.72 -2.03 4.57
C SER A 61 3.18 -3.46 4.45
N GLY A 62 3.32 -4.28 5.51
CA GLY A 62 2.81 -5.66 5.49
C GLY A 62 1.27 -5.76 5.34
N SER A 63 0.51 -4.75 5.75
CA SER A 63 -0.93 -4.71 5.46
C SER A 63 -1.20 -4.47 3.98
N PHE A 64 -0.47 -3.54 3.35
CA PHE A 64 -0.57 -3.21 1.92
C PHE A 64 -0.06 -4.35 1.04
N ASP A 65 1.01 -5.04 1.43
CA ASP A 65 1.50 -6.23 0.72
C ASP A 65 0.44 -7.32 0.69
N LYS A 66 -0.17 -7.61 1.84
CA LYS A 66 -1.21 -8.64 1.94
C LYS A 66 -2.44 -8.34 1.08
N ILE A 67 -2.88 -7.07 1.01
CA ILE A 67 -4.01 -6.73 0.13
C ILE A 67 -3.60 -6.76 -1.35
N SER A 68 -2.34 -6.41 -1.66
CA SER A 68 -1.76 -6.55 -3.01
C SER A 68 -1.80 -8.00 -3.48
N GLU A 69 -1.36 -8.94 -2.63
CA GLU A 69 -1.43 -10.38 -2.93
C GLU A 69 -2.86 -10.85 -3.26
N PHE A 70 -3.85 -10.43 -2.45
CA PHE A 70 -5.25 -10.79 -2.72
C PHE A 70 -5.80 -10.20 -4.01
N ILE A 71 -5.46 -8.93 -4.29
CA ILE A 71 -5.88 -8.26 -5.52
C ILE A 71 -5.26 -8.95 -6.74
N ASN A 72 -3.98 -9.29 -6.69
CA ASN A 72 -3.28 -9.95 -7.79
C ASN A 72 -3.82 -11.36 -8.05
N ALA A 73 -4.16 -12.10 -6.99
CA ALA A 73 -4.81 -13.41 -7.12
C ALA A 73 -6.20 -13.29 -7.78
N ASP A 74 -6.98 -12.29 -7.37
CA ASP A 74 -8.30 -12.03 -7.95
C ASP A 74 -8.22 -11.52 -9.39
N LEU A 75 -7.20 -10.72 -9.73
CA LEU A 75 -6.95 -10.26 -11.11
C LEU A 75 -6.73 -11.45 -12.01
N LYS A 76 -5.81 -12.34 -11.61
CA LYS A 76 -5.53 -13.56 -12.36
C LYS A 76 -6.79 -14.40 -12.56
N ARG A 77 -7.58 -14.60 -11.50
CA ARG A 77 -8.81 -15.39 -11.61
C ARG A 77 -9.86 -14.72 -12.51
N LEU A 78 -9.95 -13.39 -12.43
CA LEU A 78 -10.87 -12.62 -13.28
C LEU A 78 -10.46 -12.69 -14.75
N GLU A 79 -9.16 -12.61 -15.06
CA GLU A 79 -8.62 -12.78 -16.40
C GLU A 79 -8.95 -14.17 -16.98
N GLU A 80 -8.84 -15.23 -16.17
CA GLU A 80 -9.25 -16.59 -16.56
C GLU A 80 -10.75 -16.65 -16.90
N LEU A 81 -11.61 -16.13 -16.03
CA LEU A 81 -13.07 -16.10 -16.25
C LEU A 81 -13.45 -15.25 -17.47
N MET A 82 -12.73 -14.17 -17.73
CA MET A 82 -12.92 -13.34 -18.91
C MET A 82 -12.56 -14.10 -20.19
N GLN A 83 -11.46 -14.85 -20.20
CA GLN A 83 -11.10 -15.71 -21.32
C GLN A 83 -12.15 -16.79 -21.58
N GLU A 84 -12.64 -17.45 -20.54
CA GLU A 84 -13.74 -18.42 -20.65
C GLU A 84 -14.99 -17.79 -21.25
N ALA A 85 -15.40 -16.62 -20.74
CA ALA A 85 -16.55 -15.88 -21.25
C ALA A 85 -16.37 -15.48 -22.71
N TRP A 86 -15.20 -14.99 -23.12
CA TRP A 86 -14.90 -14.60 -24.52
C TRP A 86 -14.90 -15.77 -25.49
N ASN A 87 -14.45 -16.94 -25.06
CA ASN A 87 -14.48 -18.15 -25.88
C ASN A 87 -15.89 -18.74 -26.01
N GLY A 88 -16.84 -18.33 -25.15
CA GLY A 88 -18.25 -18.68 -25.23
C GLY A 88 -19.15 -17.52 -25.70
N GLU A 89 -20.46 -17.82 -25.79
CA GLU A 89 -21.53 -16.81 -25.88
C GLU A 89 -22.04 -16.50 -24.46
N ASP A 90 -21.17 -15.95 -23.60
CA ASP A 90 -21.53 -15.54 -22.24
C ASP A 90 -21.87 -14.04 -22.21
N ASP A 91 -23.04 -13.69 -21.69
CA ASP A 91 -23.53 -12.32 -21.55
C ASP A 91 -22.81 -11.52 -20.44
N SER A 92 -21.97 -12.18 -19.63
CA SER A 92 -21.24 -11.54 -18.52
C SER A 92 -19.97 -10.78 -18.94
N LYS A 93 -19.57 -10.80 -20.23
CA LYS A 93 -18.34 -10.17 -20.76
C LYS A 93 -18.18 -8.71 -20.32
N GLU A 94 -19.21 -7.89 -20.49
CA GLU A 94 -19.17 -6.47 -20.13
C GLU A 94 -19.03 -6.27 -18.61
N SER A 95 -19.78 -7.06 -17.84
CA SER A 95 -19.74 -7.05 -16.38
C SER A 95 -18.35 -7.43 -15.84
N LEU A 96 -17.73 -8.46 -16.42
CA LEU A 96 -16.37 -8.89 -16.08
C LEU A 96 -15.32 -7.82 -16.45
N GLN A 97 -15.46 -7.18 -17.62
CA GLN A 97 -14.56 -6.10 -18.04
C GLN A 97 -14.61 -4.91 -17.07
N LEU A 98 -15.80 -4.54 -16.59
CA LEU A 98 -15.94 -3.48 -15.59
C LEU A 98 -15.25 -3.87 -14.27
N SER A 99 -15.46 -5.10 -13.80
CA SER A 99 -14.78 -5.62 -12.60
C SER A 99 -13.26 -5.64 -12.76
N HIS A 100 -12.76 -5.89 -13.96
CA HIS A 100 -11.33 -5.91 -14.24
C HIS A 100 -10.72 -4.53 -14.14
N VAL A 101 -11.37 -3.52 -14.71
CA VAL A 101 -10.93 -2.12 -14.57
C VAL A 101 -10.94 -1.68 -13.10
N GLN A 102 -11.98 -2.05 -12.34
CA GLN A 102 -12.05 -1.74 -10.90
C GLN A 102 -10.88 -2.35 -10.13
N LEU A 103 -10.54 -3.61 -10.44
CA LEU A 103 -9.48 -4.32 -9.75
C LEU A 103 -8.08 -3.84 -10.17
N GLN A 104 -7.89 -3.47 -11.43
CA GLN A 104 -6.67 -2.80 -11.90
C GLN A 104 -6.44 -1.46 -11.18
N HIS A 105 -7.50 -0.66 -11.00
CA HIS A 105 -7.43 0.59 -10.25
C HIS A 105 -7.06 0.34 -8.77
N ALA A 106 -7.65 -0.68 -8.15
CA ALA A 106 -7.31 -1.08 -6.79
C ALA A 106 -5.84 -1.50 -6.67
N ALA A 107 -5.33 -2.30 -7.62
CA ALA A 107 -3.94 -2.73 -7.69
C ALA A 107 -2.97 -1.54 -7.79
N ALA A 108 -3.21 -0.63 -8.75
CA ALA A 108 -2.37 0.55 -8.96
C ALA A 108 -2.37 1.48 -7.73
N THR A 109 -3.52 1.62 -7.07
CA THR A 109 -3.64 2.39 -5.83
C THR A 109 -2.77 1.77 -4.74
N VAL A 110 -2.92 0.46 -4.48
CA VAL A 110 -2.15 -0.26 -3.46
C VAL A 110 -0.65 -0.21 -3.75
N GLU A 111 -0.24 -0.42 -5.01
CA GLU A 111 1.16 -0.34 -5.41
C GLU A 111 1.77 1.04 -5.13
N THR A 112 1.02 2.12 -5.37
CA THR A 112 1.44 3.48 -5.05
C THR A 112 1.72 3.65 -3.56
N TYR A 113 0.88 3.06 -2.70
CA TYR A 113 1.09 3.09 -1.25
C TYR A 113 2.27 2.22 -0.80
N CYS A 114 2.43 1.00 -1.35
CA CYS A 114 3.61 0.16 -1.08
C CYS A 114 4.90 0.94 -1.36
N ARG A 115 5.03 1.49 -2.58
CA ARG A 115 6.21 2.27 -2.99
C ARG A 115 6.45 3.50 -2.10
N SER A 116 5.37 4.19 -1.71
CA SER A 116 5.47 5.35 -0.82
C SER A 116 5.97 4.95 0.58
N ILE A 117 5.46 3.86 1.13
CA ILE A 117 5.86 3.37 2.46
C ILE A 117 7.31 2.88 2.44
N ASP A 118 7.72 2.17 1.38
CA ASP A 118 9.09 1.68 1.23
C ASP A 118 10.10 2.84 1.16
N ALA A 119 9.80 3.88 0.37
CA ALA A 119 10.63 5.07 0.32
C ALA A 119 10.75 5.77 1.69
N GLN A 120 9.66 5.80 2.47
CA GLN A 120 9.69 6.35 3.82
C GLN A 120 10.49 5.48 4.80
N LEU A 121 10.41 4.15 4.68
CA LEU A 121 11.19 3.21 5.47
C LEU A 121 12.68 3.40 5.22
N ASP A 122 13.08 3.49 3.96
CA ASP A 122 14.49 3.71 3.56
C ASP A 122 15.00 5.04 4.11
N GLY A 123 14.24 6.12 3.89
CA GLY A 123 14.58 7.45 4.41
C GLY A 123 14.72 7.48 5.94
N ALA A 124 13.79 6.84 6.65
CA ALA A 124 13.82 6.74 8.11
C ALA A 124 15.01 5.90 8.61
N GLN A 125 15.35 4.82 7.91
CA GLN A 125 16.48 3.96 8.25
C GLN A 125 17.82 4.70 8.07
N VAL A 126 17.99 5.41 6.94
CA VAL A 126 19.17 6.25 6.69
C VAL A 126 19.33 7.33 7.77
N ALA A 127 18.23 7.99 8.16
CA ALA A 127 18.24 8.99 9.21
C ALA A 127 18.62 8.40 10.57
N LEU A 128 18.06 7.23 10.91
CA LEU A 128 18.35 6.50 12.13
C LEU A 128 19.85 6.15 12.23
N ASP A 129 20.44 5.66 11.14
CA ASP A 129 21.85 5.28 11.10
C ASP A 129 22.78 6.49 11.23
N LYS A 130 22.43 7.62 10.59
CA LYS A 130 23.14 8.90 10.77
C LYS A 130 23.11 9.38 12.21
N LEU A 131 21.94 9.33 12.87
CA LEU A 131 21.81 9.76 14.26
C LEU A 131 22.58 8.85 15.22
N LYS A 132 22.52 7.52 15.03
CA LYS A 132 23.33 6.57 15.81
C LYS A 132 24.82 6.83 15.66
N LEU A 133 25.28 7.13 14.45
CA LEU A 133 26.67 7.47 14.19
C LEU A 133 27.07 8.78 14.89
N ALA A 134 26.25 9.83 14.78
CA ALA A 134 26.48 11.11 15.44
C ALA A 134 26.52 10.97 16.97
N GLN A 135 25.61 10.17 17.54
CA GLN A 135 25.60 9.84 18.97
C GLN A 135 26.91 9.18 19.40
N LYS A 136 27.35 8.15 18.66
CA LYS A 136 28.60 7.42 18.93
C LYS A 136 29.83 8.34 18.84
N GLN A 137 29.83 9.28 17.91
CA GLN A 137 30.91 10.24 17.70
C GLN A 137 30.83 11.48 18.61
N LYS A 138 29.79 11.59 19.45
CA LYS A 138 29.51 12.78 20.29
C LYS A 138 29.49 14.09 19.49
N LYS A 139 29.05 14.04 18.23
CA LYS A 139 28.96 15.21 17.35
C LYS A 139 27.65 15.94 17.55
N THR A 140 27.69 17.26 17.46
CA THR A 140 26.50 18.08 17.26
C THR A 140 25.89 17.75 15.90
N PHE A 141 24.59 17.53 15.84
CA PHE A 141 23.86 17.17 14.64
C PHE A 141 22.55 17.95 14.58
N ASP A 142 22.20 18.48 13.42
CA ASP A 142 20.93 19.17 13.23
C ASP A 142 19.79 18.17 13.06
N VAL A 143 19.26 17.75 14.21
CA VAL A 143 18.18 16.77 14.32
C VAL A 143 16.88 17.31 13.71
N VAL A 144 16.61 18.60 13.90
CA VAL A 144 15.36 19.22 13.46
C VAL A 144 15.29 19.22 11.94
N ASN A 145 16.36 19.64 11.27
CA ASN A 145 16.42 19.64 9.82
C ASN A 145 16.32 18.22 9.24
N LEU A 146 17.04 17.24 9.83
CA LEU A 146 16.98 15.85 9.38
C LEU A 146 15.56 15.27 9.45
N LEU A 147 14.84 15.48 10.55
CA LEU A 147 13.49 14.96 10.72
C LEU A 147 12.47 15.68 9.81
N ALA A 148 12.66 16.98 9.57
CA ALA A 148 11.83 17.74 8.63
C ALA A 148 11.98 17.25 7.17
N MET A 149 13.17 16.78 6.77
CA MET A 149 13.37 16.19 5.44
C MET A 149 12.59 14.88 5.27
N ILE A 150 12.54 14.03 6.31
CA ILE A 150 11.75 12.79 6.32
C ILE A 150 10.25 13.10 6.19
N GLU A 151 9.76 14.14 6.87
CA GLU A 151 8.36 14.56 6.82
C GLU A 151 7.93 15.04 5.42
N LYS A 152 8.84 15.68 4.68
CA LYS A 152 8.56 16.20 3.33
C LYS A 152 8.65 15.13 2.22
N GLY A 153 9.21 13.95 2.51
CA GLY A 153 9.49 12.94 1.48
C GLY A 153 10.66 13.30 0.58
N ASP A 154 11.41 14.36 0.91
CA ASP A 154 12.65 14.72 0.24
C ASP A 154 13.74 13.75 0.71
N GLY A 155 13.81 12.59 0.04
CA GLY A 155 14.92 11.66 0.18
C GLY A 155 16.23 12.44 0.04
N TYR A 156 17.20 12.13 0.91
CA TYR A 156 18.53 12.74 0.93
C TYR A 156 19.19 12.56 -0.45
N THR A 157 18.95 13.48 -1.38
CA THR A 157 19.71 13.59 -2.61
C THR A 157 20.95 14.38 -2.23
N LEU A 158 22.07 13.67 -2.12
CA LEU A 158 23.41 14.25 -2.04
C LEU A 158 23.80 14.78 -3.42
#